data_AF-A0AAN9FUC6-F1
#
_entry.id   AF-A0AAN9FUC6-F1
#
_cell.length_a   1.000
_cell.length_b   1.000
_cell.length_c   1.000
_cell.angle_alpha   90.00
_cell.angle_beta   90.00
_cell.angle_gamma   90.00
#
_symmetry.space_group_name_H-M   'P 1'
#
loop_
_entity.id
_entity.type
_entity.pdbx_description
1 polymer ?
#
loop_
_entity_poly.entity_id
_entity_poly.type
_entity_poly.pdbx_seq_one_letter_code
_entity_poly.pdbx_strand_id
1 'polypeptide(L)'
;MLNFSGNILNNEGRLRTVLDVGCGVASFGGYLLSSDIIAMSLAPNDVHQNQIQFALERGIPAYLGVLGTKRLPYPSRSFELAHCSCCRIDWLQREGILLLELDRLLRPGGYFAYSSPEAYAQDEEDLRIWREMSALVGRMCWRIASKRDQTVIWQKPCQMIAIWKENQKLALLFVNLMMTQMLFGE
;
A
#
# COMPACT_ATOMS: atom_id res chain seq x y z
N MET A 1 15.09 6.82 5.73
CA MET A 1 14.39 7.58 6.78
C MET A 1 13.63 8.69 6.08
N LEU A 2 12.30 8.76 6.22
CA LEU A 2 11.53 9.89 5.70
C LEU A 2 11.98 11.11 6.50
N ASN A 3 12.88 11.91 5.92
CA ASN A 3 13.54 13.00 6.62
C ASN A 3 12.60 14.21 6.63
N PHE A 4 11.61 14.18 7.51
CA PHE A 4 10.73 15.31 7.74
C PHE A 4 11.47 16.35 8.60
N SER A 5 11.60 17.57 8.10
CA SER A 5 12.20 18.67 8.86
C SER A 5 11.36 18.98 10.11
N GLY A 6 12.00 19.00 11.28
CA GLY A 6 11.40 19.53 12.51
C GLY A 6 10.22 18.74 13.11
N ASN A 7 10.09 17.43 12.87
CA ASN A 7 8.93 16.61 13.28
C ASN A 7 7.60 17.03 12.63
N ILE A 8 7.64 17.81 11.55
CA ILE A 8 6.44 18.25 10.83
C ILE A 8 6.03 17.13 9.86
N LEU A 9 5.04 16.31 10.27
CA LEU A 9 4.61 15.15 9.50
C LEU A 9 4.00 15.51 8.13
N ASN A 10 3.31 16.65 7.99
CA ASN A 10 2.69 17.04 6.72
C ASN A 10 3.69 17.43 5.64
N ASN A 11 4.97 17.63 6.00
CA ASN A 11 6.06 17.86 5.07
C ASN A 11 5.79 19.02 4.09
N GLU A 12 5.46 20.20 4.62
CA GLU A 12 5.04 21.38 3.83
C GLU A 12 3.78 21.12 3.00
N GLY A 13 2.89 20.27 3.52
CA GLY A 13 1.68 19.83 2.85
C GLY A 13 1.95 18.88 1.68
N ARG A 14 3.09 18.19 1.63
CA ARG A 14 3.30 17.07 0.69
C ARG A 14 2.58 15.80 1.13
N LEU A 15 2.30 15.63 2.41
CA LEU A 15 1.45 14.59 2.96
C LEU A 15 0.19 15.26 3.51
N ARG A 16 -0.97 15.03 2.88
CA ARG A 16 -2.26 15.63 3.32
C ARG A 16 -3.36 14.60 3.52
N THR A 17 -3.30 13.52 2.74
CA THR A 17 -4.33 12.50 2.68
C THR A 17 -3.74 11.12 2.91
N VAL A 18 -4.35 10.40 3.84
CA VAL A 18 -3.94 9.05 4.23
C VAL A 18 -5.11 8.10 4.08
N LEU A 19 -4.87 6.92 3.51
CA LEU A 19 -5.81 5.80 3.58
C LEU A 19 -5.41 4.90 4.74
N ASP A 20 -6.23 4.84 5.79
CA ASP A 20 -5.95 4.05 6.99
C ASP A 20 -6.81 2.78 6.99
N VAL A 21 -6.22 1.66 6.58
CA VAL A 21 -6.92 0.39 6.32
C VAL A 21 -6.83 -0.52 7.56
N GLY A 22 -7.97 -1.04 8.00
CA GLY A 22 -8.05 -1.76 9.28
C GLY A 22 -7.93 -0.80 10.47
N CYS A 23 -8.55 0.37 10.35
CA CYS A 23 -8.37 1.53 11.24
C CYS A 23 -8.77 1.30 12.70
N GLY A 24 -9.52 0.25 13.00
CA GLY A 24 -10.11 0.03 14.32
C GLY A 24 -10.96 1.22 14.76
N VAL A 25 -10.60 1.84 15.88
CA VAL A 25 -11.21 3.08 16.41
C VAL A 25 -10.62 4.38 15.82
N ALA A 26 -9.89 4.26 14.70
CA ALA A 26 -9.26 5.35 13.97
C ALA A 26 -8.24 6.20 14.77
N SER A 27 -7.56 5.59 15.75
CA SER A 27 -6.56 6.29 16.59
C SER A 27 -5.45 6.94 15.76
N PHE A 28 -4.99 6.28 14.70
CA PHE A 28 -3.97 6.82 13.81
C PHE A 28 -4.46 8.05 13.06
N GLY A 29 -5.69 7.99 12.53
CA GLY A 29 -6.33 9.15 11.91
C GLY A 29 -6.48 10.32 12.86
N GLY A 30 -6.88 10.07 14.11
CA GLY A 30 -6.96 11.11 15.14
C GLY A 30 -5.61 11.76 15.48
N TYR A 31 -4.53 10.97 15.54
CA TYR A 31 -3.18 11.48 15.76
C TYR A 31 -2.72 12.44 14.65
N LEU A 32 -3.05 12.11 13.40
CA LEU A 32 -2.66 12.87 12.21
C LEU A 32 -3.35 14.25 12.08
N LEU A 33 -4.52 14.43 12.69
CA LEU A 33 -5.26 15.71 12.64
C LEU A 33 -4.45 16.89 13.17
N SER A 34 -3.66 16.67 14.23
CA SER A 34 -2.78 17.69 14.82
C SER A 34 -1.65 18.16 13.89
N SER A 35 -1.41 17.43 12.81
CA SER A 35 -0.41 17.75 11.80
C SER A 35 -1.02 18.22 10.48
N ASP A 36 -2.31 18.60 10.44
CA ASP A 36 -3.03 18.98 9.20
C ASP A 36 -3.06 17.86 8.15
N ILE A 37 -3.11 16.61 8.60
CA ILE A 37 -3.24 15.43 7.74
C ILE A 37 -4.59 14.78 8.00
N ILE A 38 -5.38 14.59 6.94
CA ILE A 38 -6.67 13.93 7.02
C ILE A 38 -6.49 12.46 6.63
N ALA A 39 -6.78 11.56 7.56
CA ALA A 39 -6.90 10.15 7.27
C ALA A 39 -8.36 9.80 6.94
N MET A 40 -8.53 9.03 5.88
CA MET A 40 -9.77 8.34 5.58
C MET A 40 -9.64 6.91 6.11
N SER A 41 -10.30 6.67 7.23
CA SER A 41 -10.22 5.41 7.96
C SER A 41 -11.23 4.40 7.41
N LEU A 42 -10.74 3.22 7.04
CA LEU A 42 -11.52 2.15 6.43
C LEU A 42 -11.47 0.92 7.34
N ALA A 43 -12.63 0.52 7.86
CA ALA A 43 -12.78 -0.77 8.53
C ALA A 43 -13.35 -1.79 7.53
N PRO A 44 -12.83 -3.04 7.55
CA PRO A 44 -13.49 -4.15 6.88
C PRO A 44 -14.94 -4.27 7.37
N ASN A 45 -15.83 -4.66 6.47
CA ASN A 45 -17.22 -4.94 6.83
C ASN A 45 -17.33 -6.30 7.56
N ASP A 46 -16.89 -6.33 8.81
CA ASP A 46 -16.88 -7.50 9.69
C ASP A 46 -17.65 -7.22 10.99
N VAL A 47 -17.42 -8.01 12.04
CA VAL A 47 -18.11 -7.87 13.34
C VAL A 47 -17.74 -6.60 14.12
N HIS A 48 -16.74 -5.84 13.68
CA HIS A 48 -16.22 -4.67 14.38
C HIS A 48 -16.82 -3.32 13.90
N GLN A 49 -18.00 -3.35 13.27
CA GLN A 49 -18.66 -2.14 12.71
C GLN A 49 -18.82 -0.99 13.71
N ASN A 50 -19.04 -1.31 14.98
CA ASN A 50 -19.23 -0.31 16.05
C ASN A 50 -18.01 0.61 16.24
N GLN A 51 -16.82 0.19 15.80
CA GLN A 51 -15.61 1.01 15.92
C GLN A 51 -15.63 2.23 14.97
N ILE A 52 -16.32 2.11 13.83
CA ILE A 52 -16.53 3.24 12.91
C ILE A 52 -17.43 4.30 13.54
N GLN A 53 -18.47 3.90 14.28
CA GLN A 53 -19.32 4.85 15.00
C GLN A 53 -18.51 5.70 15.98
N PHE A 54 -17.61 5.07 16.75
CA PHE A 54 -16.73 5.79 17.67
C PHE A 54 -15.78 6.76 16.96
N ALA A 55 -15.23 6.38 15.80
CA ALA A 55 -14.39 7.26 14.99
C ALA A 55 -15.16 8.49 14.50
N LEU A 56 -16.40 8.28 14.02
CA LEU A 56 -17.28 9.35 13.53
C LEU A 56 -17.69 10.32 14.65
N GLU A 57 -18.00 9.82 15.84
CA GLU A 57 -18.32 10.64 17.02
C GLU A 57 -17.16 11.55 17.45
N ARG A 58 -15.93 11.17 17.09
CA ARG A 58 -14.70 11.96 17.32
C ARG A 58 -14.35 12.89 16.15
N GLY A 59 -15.20 12.95 15.13
CA GLY A 59 -14.98 13.75 13.92
C GLY A 59 -13.91 13.20 12.98
N ILE A 60 -13.53 11.92 13.11
CA ILE A 60 -12.55 11.28 12.24
C ILE A 60 -13.29 10.66 11.05
N PRO A 61 -12.96 11.03 9.80
CA PRO A 61 -13.61 10.45 8.62
C PRO A 61 -13.37 8.95 8.56
N ALA A 62 -14.45 8.17 8.67
CA ALA A 62 -14.36 6.73 8.68
C ALA A 62 -15.60 6.08 8.02
N TYR A 63 -15.42 4.91 7.41
CA TYR A 63 -16.51 4.16 6.81
C TYR A 63 -16.21 2.66 6.72
N LEU A 64 -17.25 1.87 6.47
CA LEU A 64 -17.16 0.43 6.23
C LEU A 64 -16.96 0.15 4.73
N GLY A 65 -16.03 -0.74 4.41
CA GLY A 65 -15.81 -1.17 3.03
C GLY A 65 -15.59 -2.68 2.92
N VAL A 66 -15.95 -3.22 1.76
CA VAL A 66 -15.69 -4.62 1.41
C VAL A 66 -14.42 -4.69 0.57
N LEU A 67 -13.32 -4.98 1.24
CA LEU A 67 -12.00 -5.10 0.64
C LEU A 67 -11.92 -6.33 -0.30
N GLY A 68 -11.18 -6.19 -1.41
CA GLY A 68 -10.79 -7.31 -2.28
C GLY A 68 -11.88 -7.83 -3.23
N THR A 69 -13.12 -7.39 -3.08
CA THR A 69 -14.25 -7.78 -3.96
C THR A 69 -14.87 -6.59 -4.68
N LYS A 70 -14.91 -5.43 -4.03
CA LYS A 70 -15.38 -4.18 -4.62
C LYS A 70 -14.22 -3.19 -4.68
N ARG A 71 -14.19 -2.44 -5.78
CA ARG A 71 -13.27 -1.31 -5.94
C ARG A 71 -13.62 -0.25 -4.90
N LEU A 72 -12.61 0.36 -4.28
CA LEU A 72 -12.83 1.42 -3.30
C LEU A 72 -13.33 2.69 -4.02
N PRO A 73 -14.24 3.47 -3.39
CA PRO A 73 -14.95 4.58 -4.03
C PRO A 73 -14.10 5.85 -4.17
N TYR A 74 -12.82 5.69 -4.50
CA TYR A 74 -11.88 6.79 -4.70
C TYR A 74 -11.32 6.77 -6.12
N PRO A 75 -11.12 7.95 -6.71
CA PRO A 75 -10.31 8.09 -7.93
C PRO A 75 -8.91 7.50 -7.77
N SER A 76 -8.22 7.32 -8.90
CA SER A 76 -6.80 6.93 -8.85
C SER A 76 -5.98 8.09 -8.29
N ARG A 77 -4.89 7.78 -7.57
CA ARG A 77 -3.94 8.79 -7.02
C ARG A 77 -4.59 9.76 -6.02
N SER A 78 -5.49 9.23 -5.18
CA SER A 78 -6.20 9.99 -4.15
C SER A 78 -5.41 10.17 -2.86
N PHE A 79 -4.45 9.30 -2.56
CA PHE A 79 -3.75 9.29 -1.27
C PHE A 79 -2.23 9.40 -1.43
N GLU A 80 -1.56 10.08 -0.50
CA GLU A 80 -0.09 10.13 -0.44
C GLU A 80 0.52 9.01 0.40
N LEU A 81 -0.23 8.51 1.39
CA LEU A 81 0.16 7.42 2.25
C LEU A 81 -1.01 6.46 2.41
N ALA A 82 -0.71 5.17 2.41
CA ALA A 82 -1.58 4.15 2.94
C ALA A 82 -0.94 3.55 4.20
N HIS A 83 -1.77 3.24 5.18
CA HIS A 83 -1.36 2.68 6.45
C HIS A 83 -2.20 1.43 6.74
N CYS A 84 -1.56 0.36 7.18
CA CYS A 84 -2.20 -0.75 7.84
C CYS A 84 -1.31 -1.17 9.02
N SER A 85 -1.92 -1.25 10.20
CA SER A 85 -1.28 -1.78 11.41
C SER A 85 -2.12 -2.91 11.96
N CYS A 86 -1.56 -4.12 12.00
CA CYS A 86 -2.19 -5.35 12.45
C CYS A 86 -3.60 -5.55 11.85
N CYS A 87 -3.79 -5.15 10.59
CA CYS A 87 -5.13 -5.05 10.00
C CYS A 87 -5.78 -6.40 9.67
N ARG A 88 -5.05 -7.52 9.80
CA ARG A 88 -5.51 -8.89 9.48
C ARG A 88 -6.12 -9.03 8.09
N ILE A 89 -5.64 -8.22 7.14
CA ILE A 89 -6.05 -8.26 5.74
C ILE A 89 -5.08 -9.15 4.99
N ASP A 90 -5.63 -10.14 4.28
CA ASP A 90 -4.86 -10.92 3.33
C ASP A 90 -4.60 -10.08 2.07
N TRP A 91 -3.41 -9.48 2.01
CA TRP A 91 -2.96 -8.66 0.88
C TRP A 91 -2.64 -9.47 -0.38
N LEU A 92 -2.51 -10.80 -0.27
CA LEU A 92 -2.25 -11.72 -1.38
C LEU A 92 -3.52 -12.34 -1.95
N GLN A 93 -4.67 -12.13 -1.29
CA GLN A 93 -5.96 -12.59 -1.74
C GLN A 93 -6.20 -12.24 -3.22
N ARG A 94 -6.72 -13.23 -3.99
CA ARG A 94 -7.07 -13.07 -5.41
C ARG A 94 -5.92 -12.46 -6.21
N GLU A 95 -4.75 -13.09 -6.12
CA GLU A 95 -3.52 -12.67 -6.84
C GLU A 95 -3.07 -11.25 -6.47
N GLY A 96 -3.37 -10.82 -5.25
CA GLY A 96 -2.99 -9.51 -4.72
C GLY A 96 -3.80 -8.35 -5.31
N ILE A 97 -5.07 -8.58 -5.64
CA ILE A 97 -5.99 -7.54 -6.13
C ILE A 97 -6.04 -6.31 -5.20
N LEU A 98 -5.87 -6.52 -3.89
CA LEU A 98 -5.83 -5.45 -2.90
C LEU A 98 -4.57 -4.60 -2.99
N LEU A 99 -3.41 -5.21 -3.20
CA LEU A 99 -2.17 -4.47 -3.44
C LEU A 99 -2.22 -3.69 -4.76
N LEU A 100 -2.88 -4.24 -5.79
CA LEU A 100 -3.12 -3.54 -7.06
C LEU A 100 -4.08 -2.36 -6.90
N GLU A 101 -5.16 -2.54 -6.12
CA GLU A 101 -6.06 -1.44 -5.78
C GLU A 101 -5.34 -0.36 -4.95
N LEU A 102 -4.46 -0.76 -4.03
CA LEU A 102 -3.63 0.17 -3.29
C LEU A 102 -2.69 0.95 -4.21
N ASP A 103 -2.07 0.29 -5.18
CA ASP A 103 -1.28 0.99 -6.20
C ASP A 103 -2.13 2.01 -6.95
N ARG A 104 -3.31 1.64 -7.43
CA ARG A 104 -4.20 2.58 -8.12
C ARG A 104 -4.49 3.82 -7.27
N LEU A 105 -4.73 3.64 -5.98
CA LEU A 105 -5.10 4.70 -5.03
C LEU A 105 -3.94 5.61 -4.63
N LEU A 106 -2.73 5.07 -4.54
CA LEU A 106 -1.55 5.85 -4.17
C LEU A 106 -1.05 6.73 -5.31
N ARG A 107 -0.74 7.98 -4.94
CA ARG A 107 -0.03 8.93 -5.79
C ARG A 107 1.37 8.41 -6.16
N PRO A 108 1.90 8.75 -7.34
CA PRO A 108 3.30 8.46 -7.67
C PRO A 108 4.23 9.00 -6.57
N GLY A 109 5.17 8.18 -6.11
CA GLY A 109 6.05 8.53 -4.99
C GLY A 109 5.43 8.36 -3.60
N GLY A 110 4.13 8.01 -3.53
CA GLY A 110 3.43 7.74 -2.29
C GLY A 110 3.93 6.49 -1.57
N TYR A 111 3.51 6.33 -0.33
CA TYR A 111 4.04 5.32 0.58
C TYR A 111 2.95 4.35 1.04
N PHE A 112 3.37 3.12 1.33
CA PHE A 112 2.57 2.15 2.06
C PHE A 112 3.32 1.73 3.31
N ALA A 113 2.82 2.14 4.47
CA ALA A 113 3.30 1.72 5.78
C ALA A 113 2.51 0.50 6.24
N TYR A 114 3.22 -0.61 6.43
CA TYR A 114 2.66 -1.89 6.81
C TYR A 114 3.35 -2.40 8.08
N SER A 115 2.57 -2.56 9.15
CA SER A 115 3.03 -3.05 10.44
C SER A 115 2.25 -4.31 10.80
N SER A 116 2.84 -5.49 10.63
CA SER A 116 2.16 -6.77 10.85
C SER A 116 3.20 -7.88 11.04
N PRO A 117 2.87 -9.04 11.65
CA PRO A 117 3.83 -10.13 11.87
C PRO A 117 4.60 -10.53 10.60
N GLU A 118 3.94 -10.55 9.45
CA GLU A 118 4.55 -10.86 8.15
C GLU A 118 5.67 -9.88 7.76
N ALA A 119 5.77 -8.71 8.39
CA ALA A 119 6.88 -7.77 8.17
C ALA A 119 8.14 -8.09 8.99
N TYR A 120 8.03 -8.76 10.14
CA TYR A 120 9.12 -8.87 11.13
C TYR A 120 9.30 -10.24 11.79
N ALA A 121 8.25 -11.03 11.90
CA ALA A 121 8.30 -12.38 12.46
C ALA A 121 9.16 -13.31 11.59
N GLN A 122 9.60 -14.40 12.20
CA GLN A 122 10.60 -15.31 11.61
C GLN A 122 10.07 -16.74 11.45
N ASP A 123 8.80 -16.99 11.74
CA ASP A 123 8.18 -18.27 11.43
C ASP A 123 7.97 -18.44 9.92
N GLU A 124 7.81 -19.69 9.52
CA GLU A 124 7.81 -20.09 8.11
C GLU A 124 6.64 -19.49 7.32
N GLU A 125 5.48 -19.34 7.95
CA GLU A 125 4.27 -18.80 7.34
C GLU A 125 4.43 -17.31 7.06
N ASP A 126 4.83 -16.52 8.07
CA ASP A 126 5.04 -15.09 7.95
C ASP A 126 6.15 -14.76 6.93
N LEU A 127 7.22 -15.57 6.89
CA LEU A 127 8.28 -15.44 5.89
C LEU A 127 7.80 -15.78 4.47
N ARG A 128 6.88 -16.75 4.31
CA ARG A 128 6.29 -17.07 3.01
C ARG A 128 5.45 -15.91 2.50
N ILE A 129 4.55 -15.38 3.33
CA ILE A 129 3.69 -14.24 2.98
C ILE A 129 4.56 -13.02 2.64
N TRP A 130 5.59 -12.73 3.45
CA TRP A 130 6.55 -11.66 3.17
C TRP A 130 7.19 -11.77 1.78
N ARG A 131 7.67 -12.97 1.41
CA ARG A 131 8.34 -13.20 0.12
C ARG A 131 7.38 -12.98 -1.03
N GLU A 132 6.17 -13.52 -0.93
CA GLU A 132 5.14 -13.37 -1.97
C GLU A 132 4.69 -11.92 -2.13
N MET A 133 4.43 -11.22 -1.02
CA MET A 133 4.09 -9.79 -1.03
C MET A 133 5.24 -8.97 -1.64
N SER A 134 6.47 -9.20 -1.19
CA SER A 134 7.67 -8.52 -1.68
C SER A 134 7.89 -8.76 -3.17
N ALA A 135 7.65 -9.99 -3.66
CA ALA A 135 7.75 -10.31 -5.07
C ALA A 135 6.69 -9.57 -5.90
N LEU A 136 5.45 -9.51 -5.42
CA LEU A 136 4.37 -8.80 -6.11
C LEU A 136 4.61 -7.29 -6.18
N VAL A 137 4.92 -6.65 -5.04
CA VAL A 137 5.22 -5.20 -5.03
C VAL A 137 6.51 -4.89 -5.81
N GLY A 138 7.48 -5.81 -5.83
CA GLY A 138 8.67 -5.74 -6.68
C GLY A 138 8.33 -5.69 -8.17
N ARG A 139 7.39 -6.53 -8.64
CA ARG A 139 6.87 -6.48 -10.03
C ARG A 139 6.17 -5.17 -10.36
N MET A 140 5.55 -4.51 -9.36
CA MET A 140 4.99 -3.17 -9.48
C MET A 140 6.05 -2.04 -9.41
N CYS A 141 7.33 -2.40 -9.33
CA CYS A 141 8.47 -1.50 -9.18
C CYS A 141 8.49 -0.70 -7.87
N TRP A 142 7.78 -1.15 -6.83
CA TRP A 142 7.85 -0.55 -5.51
C TRP A 142 9.17 -0.91 -4.83
N ARG A 143 9.64 -0.03 -3.94
CA ARG A 143 10.91 -0.20 -3.24
C ARG A 143 10.72 -0.03 -1.74
N ILE A 144 11.52 -0.73 -0.94
CA ILE A 144 11.54 -0.50 0.51
C ILE A 144 12.21 0.85 0.77
N ALA A 145 11.44 1.82 1.28
CA ALA A 145 11.97 3.12 1.70
C ALA A 145 12.52 3.08 3.13
N SER A 146 11.95 2.23 3.97
CA SER A 146 12.40 1.99 5.33
C SER A 146 11.88 0.66 5.84
N LYS A 147 12.66 -0.04 6.64
CA LYS A 147 12.21 -1.17 7.46
C LYS A 147 12.81 -1.00 8.85
N ARG A 148 11.96 -0.88 9.87
CA ARG A 148 12.37 -0.69 11.27
C ARG A 148 11.39 -1.40 12.18
N ASP A 149 11.94 -2.09 13.18
CA ASP A 149 11.17 -2.82 14.17
C ASP A 149 10.11 -3.71 13.52
N GLN A 150 8.85 -3.43 13.78
CA GLN A 150 7.68 -4.18 13.29
C GLN A 150 7.06 -3.59 12.01
N THR A 151 7.69 -2.58 11.41
CA THR A 151 7.09 -1.81 10.30
C THR A 151 8.00 -1.78 9.06
N VAL A 152 7.41 -2.07 7.91
CA VAL A 152 7.99 -1.79 6.60
C VAL A 152 7.26 -0.62 5.94
N ILE A 153 8.00 0.22 5.24
CA ILE A 153 7.47 1.26 4.40
C ILE A 153 7.94 1.00 2.97
N TRP A 154 7.00 0.69 2.10
CA TRP A 154 7.23 0.67 0.66
C TRP A 154 6.95 2.04 0.05
N GLN A 155 7.66 2.35 -1.02
CA GLN A 155 7.44 3.54 -1.82
C GLN A 155 7.10 3.14 -3.25
N LYS A 156 5.98 3.68 -3.73
CA LYS A 156 5.55 3.60 -5.12
C LYS A 156 6.47 4.44 -6.01
N PRO A 157 6.81 4.00 -7.24
CA PRO A 157 7.66 4.78 -8.14
C PRO A 157 7.11 6.20 -8.40
N CYS A 158 7.99 7.21 -8.34
CA CYS A 158 7.65 8.62 -8.62
C CYS A 158 7.41 8.89 -10.11
N GLN A 159 8.01 8.10 -10.99
CA GLN A 159 7.93 8.28 -12.43
C GLN A 159 7.34 7.04 -13.09
N MET A 160 6.39 7.26 -14.01
CA MET A 160 5.87 6.19 -14.87
C MET A 160 7.00 5.51 -15.66
N ILE A 161 8.08 6.22 -15.99
CA ILE A 161 9.25 5.71 -16.73
C ILE A 161 9.86 4.44 -16.12
N ALA A 162 9.83 4.27 -14.79
CA ALA A 162 10.34 3.05 -14.17
C ALA A 162 9.55 1.80 -14.61
N ILE A 163 8.22 1.93 -14.70
CA ILE A 163 7.31 0.89 -15.17
C ILE A 163 7.51 0.66 -16.68
N TRP A 164 7.62 1.73 -17.46
CA TRP A 164 7.87 1.62 -18.91
C TRP A 164 9.18 0.93 -19.23
N LYS A 165 10.27 1.22 -18.51
CA LYS A 165 11.58 0.58 -18.72
C LYS A 165 11.53 -0.93 -18.47
N GLU A 166 10.81 -1.37 -17.44
CA GLU A 166 10.67 -2.79 -17.15
C GLU A 166 9.80 -3.49 -18.22
N ASN A 167 8.68 -2.86 -18.62
CA ASN A 167 7.85 -3.36 -19.71
C ASN A 167 8.59 -3.39 -21.06
N GLN A 168 9.50 -2.43 -21.32
CA GLN A 168 10.35 -2.43 -22.51
C GLN A 168 11.34 -3.59 -22.49
N LYS A 169 11.95 -3.91 -21.34
CA LYS A 169 12.83 -5.08 -21.20
C LYS A 169 12.07 -6.38 -21.44
N LEU A 170 10.86 -6.51 -20.90
CA LEU A 170 10.00 -7.68 -21.14
C LEU A 170 9.62 -7.79 -22.61
N ALA A 171 9.21 -6.69 -23.25
CA ALA A 171 8.93 -6.66 -24.67
C ALA A 171 10.16 -7.04 -25.51
N LEU A 172 11.35 -6.53 -25.18
CA LEU A 172 12.62 -6.89 -25.83
C LEU A 172 12.98 -8.36 -25.62
N LEU A 173 12.75 -8.92 -24.42
CA LEU A 173 12.94 -10.35 -24.15
C LEU A 173 11.99 -11.19 -25.00
N PHE A 174 10.72 -10.82 -25.10
CA PHE A 174 9.73 -11.49 -25.94
C PHE A 174 10.11 -11.44 -27.43
N VAL A 175 10.55 -10.29 -27.92
CA VAL A 175 11.03 -10.14 -29.30
C VAL A 175 12.27 -11.01 -29.54
N ASN A 176 13.23 -11.02 -28.62
CA ASN A 176 14.42 -11.86 -28.74
C ASN A 176 14.09 -13.36 -28.67
N LEU A 177 13.16 -13.77 -27.81
CA LEU A 177 12.72 -15.16 -27.71
C LEU A 177 12.01 -15.61 -29.00
N MET A 178 11.12 -14.77 -29.56
CA MET A 178 10.48 -15.02 -30.85
C MET A 178 11.48 -15.08 -32.00
N MET A 179 12.47 -14.18 -32.04
CA MET A 179 13.52 -14.23 -33.06
C MET A 179 14.41 -15.47 -32.90
N THR A 180 14.69 -15.91 -31.67
CA THR A 180 15.46 -17.13 -31.43
C THR A 180 14.68 -18.36 -31.89
N GLN A 181 13.37 -18.45 -31.63
CA GLN A 181 12.52 -19.54 -32.13
C GLN A 181 12.35 -19.52 -33.66
N MET A 182 12.35 -18.34 -34.29
CA MET A 182 12.33 -18.23 -35.76
C MET A 182 13.67 -18.58 -36.42
N LEU A 183 14.80 -18.36 -35.74
CA LEU A 183 16.14 -18.66 -36.25
C LEU A 183 16.57 -20.11 -35.99
N PHE A 184 16.04 -20.74 -34.95
CA PHE A 184 16.24 -22.15 -34.60
C PHE A 184 14.91 -22.90 -34.70
N GLY A 185 14.34 -22.92 -35.91
CA GLY A 185 13.15 -23.73 -36.19
C GLY A 185 13.46 -25.23 -36.08
N GLU A 186 12.75 -25.90 -35.18
CA GLU A 186 12.22 -27.25 -35.44
C GLU A 186 10.87 -27.13 -36.16
#